data_AF-A0A5K1E8G8-F1
#
_entry.id   AF-A0A5K1E8G8-F1
#
_cell.length_a   1.000
_cell.length_b   1.000
_cell.length_c   1.000
_cell.angle_alpha   90.00
_cell.angle_beta   90.00
_cell.angle_gamma   90.00
#
_symmetry.space_group_name_H-M   'P 1'
#
loop_
_entity.id
_entity.type
_entity.pdbx_description
1 polymer ?
#
loop_
_entity_poly.entity_id
_entity_poly.type
_entity_poly.pdbx_seq_one_letter_code
_entity_poly.pdbx_strand_id
1 'polypeptide(L)' 'NEHLTWKQRTKIIGGIAYGLHYLHSCVPPVIHGDLCSQIVLLTEDYAAK' A
#
# COMPACT_ATOMS: atom_id res chain seq x y z
N ASN A 1 -4.46 -22.64 -4.76
CA ASN A 1 -4.66 -21.18 -4.82
C ASN A 1 -5.34 -20.70 -3.56
N GLU A 2 -4.55 -20.31 -2.56
CA GLU A 2 -5.11 -19.54 -1.44
C GLU A 2 -5.27 -18.10 -1.89
N HIS A 3 -6.51 -17.67 -2.00
CA HIS A 3 -6.85 -16.28 -2.29
C HIS A 3 -6.88 -15.49 -0.98
N LEU A 4 -6.42 -14.23 -1.03
CA LEU A 4 -6.56 -13.31 0.09
C LEU A 4 -8.03 -13.18 0.49
N THR A 5 -8.30 -13.34 1.78
CA THR A 5 -9.59 -13.04 2.39
C THR A 5 -9.93 -11.56 2.21
N TRP A 6 -11.21 -11.22 2.29
CA TRP A 6 -11.64 -9.83 2.23
C TRP A 6 -10.93 -8.96 3.28
N LYS A 7 -10.80 -9.47 4.51
CA LYS A 7 -10.10 -8.79 5.61
C LYS A 7 -8.64 -8.45 5.26
N GLN A 8 -7.91 -9.37 4.63
CA GLN A 8 -6.54 -9.13 4.18
C GLN A 8 -6.51 -8.05 3.09
N ARG A 9 -7.41 -8.13 2.10
CA ARG A 9 -7.49 -7.13 1.02
C ARG A 9 -7.77 -5.73 1.54
N THR A 10 -8.69 -5.58 2.50
CA THR A 10 -9.00 -4.28 3.10
C THR A 10 -7.81 -3.70 3.85
N LYS A 11 -7.04 -4.55 4.57
CA LYS A 11 -5.82 -4.10 5.27
C LYS A 11 -4.76 -3.59 4.28
N ILE A 12 -4.56 -4.32 3.18
CA ILE A 12 -3.62 -3.95 2.12
C ILE A 12 -4.01 -2.60 1.49
N ILE A 13 -5.27 -2.45 1.09
CA ILE A 13 -5.77 -1.21 0.47
C ILE A 13 -5.63 -0.03 1.43
N GLY A 14 -5.96 -0.21 2.71
CA GLY A 14 -5.82 0.83 3.72
C GLY A 14 -4.38 1.30 3.88
N GLY A 15 -3.42 0.36 3.90
CA GLY A 15 -2.00 0.68 3.95
C GLY A 15 -1.49 1.44 2.72
N ILE A 16 -1.89 1.01 1.51
CA ILE A 16 -1.54 1.71 0.26
C ILE A 16 -2.08 3.14 0.27
N ALA A 17 -3.34 3.33 0.66
CA ALA A 17 -3.96 4.65 0.73
C ALA A 17 -3.23 5.57 1.70
N TYR A 18 -2.82 5.04 2.86
CA TYR A 18 -2.04 5.79 3.84
C TYR A 18 -0.67 6.22 3.31
N GLY A 19 0.08 5.30 2.68
CA GLY A 19 1.39 5.59 2.10
C GLY A 19 1.32 6.64 0.99
N LEU A 20 0.34 6.52 0.08
CA LEU A 20 0.12 7.51 -0.98
C LEU A 20 -0.25 8.88 -0.41
N HIS A 21 -1.12 8.91 0.61
CA HIS A 21 -1.49 10.15 1.27
C HIS A 21 -0.27 10.85 1.89
N TYR A 22 0.60 10.08 2.56
CA TYR A 22 1.84 10.60 3.14
C TYR A 22 2.75 11.21 2.06
N LEU A 23 3.03 10.48 0.98
CA LEU A 23 3.89 10.94 -0.11
C LEU A 23 3.35 12.23 -0.76
N HIS A 24 2.04 12.31 -0.98
CA HIS A 24 1.39 13.50 -1.53
C HIS A 24 1.33 14.68 -0.56
N SER A 25 1.49 14.44 0.75
CA SER A 25 1.53 15.49 1.78
C SER A 25 2.91 16.15 1.94
N CYS A 26 3.97 15.58 1.34
CA CYS A 26 5.31 16.16 1.38
C CYS A 26 5.40 17.50 0.60
N VAL A 27 6.41 18.31 0.92
CA VAL A 27 6.70 19.57 0.21
C VAL A 27 8.15 19.56 -0.27
N PRO A 28 8.41 19.39 -1.59
CA PRO A 28 7.42 19.19 -2.66
C PRO A 28 6.74 17.80 -2.58
N PRO A 29 5.53 17.64 -3.14
CA PRO A 29 4.85 16.35 -3.18
C PRO A 29 5.69 15.28 -3.88
N VAL A 30 5.78 14.09 -3.30
CA VAL A 30 6.47 12.96 -3.90
C VAL A 30 5.47 12.14 -4.71
N ILE A 31 5.72 12.00 -6.01
CA ILE A 31 4.91 11.14 -6.88
C ILE A 31 5.56 9.75 -6.89
N HIS A 32 4.83 8.74 -6.39
CA HIS A 32 5.33 7.35 -6.36
C HIS A 32 5.66 6.81 -7.77
N GLY A 33 4.95 7.29 -8.80
CA GLY A 33 5.27 7.06 -10.21
C GLY A 33 4.86 5.69 -10.76
N ASP A 34 4.94 4.62 -9.95
CA ASP A 34 4.62 3.27 -10.39
C ASP A 34 3.94 2.43 -9.30
N LEU A 35 2.61 2.41 -9.28
CA LEU A 35 1.82 1.63 -8.31
C LEU A 35 1.37 0.31 -8.95
N CYS A 36 2.21 -0.72 -8.86
CA CYS A 36 1.90 -2.08 -9.31
C CYS A 36 1.84 -3.04 -8.12
N SER A 37 1.05 -4.12 -8.23
CA SER A 37 0.94 -5.18 -7.22
C SER A 37 2.27 -5.87 -6.89
N GLN A 38 3.28 -5.72 -7.75
CA GLN A 38 4.64 -6.22 -7.56
C GLN A 38 5.49 -5.36 -6.61
N ILE A 39 5.13 -4.09 -6.44
CA ILE A 39 5.89 -3.10 -5.67
C ILE A 39 5.29 -2.88 -4.27
N VAL A 40 4.03 -3.31 -4.08
CA VAL A 40 3.39 -3.36 -2.76
C VAL A 40 4.08 -4.45 -1.93
N LEU A 41 5.14 -4.07 -1.23
CA LEU A 41 5.81 -4.92 -0.24
C LEU A 41 4.87 -5.10 0.96
N LEU A 42 4.21 -6.25 1.01
CA LEU A 42 3.47 -6.67 2.20
C LEU A 42 4.49 -7.09 3.25
N THR A 43 4.51 -6.41 4.40
CA THR A 43 5.25 -6.93 5.55
C THR A 43 4.59 -8.24 6.03
N GLU A 44 5.32 -9.10 6.73
CA GLU A 44 4.83 -10.42 7.18
C GLU A 44 3.55 -10.35 8.05
N ASP A 45 3.25 -9.18 8.61
CA ASP A 45 2.03 -8.88 9.36
C ASP A 45 0.92 -8.25 8.50
N TYR A 46 1.06 -8.15 7.17
CA TYR A 46 0.18 -7.44 6.24
C TYR A 46 0.00 -5.94 6.55
N ALA A 47 0.95 -5.30 7.21
CA ALA A 47 1.01 -3.83 7.22
C ALA A 47 1.60 -3.34 5.88
N ALA A 48 1.22 -2.13 5.46
CA ALA A 48 1.97 -1.46 4.41
C ALA A 48 3.09 -0.65 5.06
N LYS A 49 4.30 -0.75 4.54
CA LYS A 49 5.42 0.14 4.81
C LYS A 49 5.87 0.79 3.52
#